data_AF-A0A512BFM7-F1
#
_entry.id   AF-A0A512BFM7-F1
#
_cell.length_a   1.000
_cell.length_b   1.000
_cell.length_c   1.000
_cell.angle_alpha   90.00
_cell.angle_beta   90.00
_cell.angle_gamma   90.00
#
_symmetry.space_group_name_H-M   'P 1'
#
loop_
_entity.id
_entity.type
_entity.pdbx_description
1 polymer ?
#
loop_
_entity_poly.entity_id
_entity_poly.type
_entity_poly.pdbx_seq_one_letter_code
_entity_poly.pdbx_strand_id
1 'polypeptide(L)'
;MEKMNDLKALLAHEVRDLMSVEDQIIEAMPGMIEKAQNSDLKKALEQHLSVTEKQRTRLDEVQKIVSGESDEENKGFLSGLFGAITGGEKCKGMEGIISEGEKIMGADMDVDVKDAAVIACAQKIEHYEICGYGTARAYAMQLGLTEAEKLLRQTLDEEYVADDLLTKLAYSGINEDAESTDEAGGSPRKKAGGGRADNTLKKAAAKKKVEPKKAATGNIKKAALKASNGKAASKQAAAKAAPAKKAASKK
;
A
#
# COMPACT_ATOMS: atom_id res chain seq x y z
N MET A 1 -21.64 5.14 1.42
CA MET A 1 -20.81 5.09 0.21
C MET A 1 -21.47 5.85 -0.94
N GLU A 2 -20.88 6.98 -1.32
CA GLU A 2 -21.30 7.78 -2.48
C GLU A 2 -20.99 7.08 -3.81
N LYS A 3 -21.62 7.55 -4.89
CA LYS A 3 -21.41 7.00 -6.23
C LYS A 3 -20.06 7.43 -6.80
N MET A 4 -19.13 6.50 -6.95
CA MET A 4 -17.83 6.73 -7.59
C MET A 4 -17.96 6.57 -9.11
N ASN A 5 -17.87 7.67 -9.86
CA ASN A 5 -18.16 7.69 -11.30
C ASN A 5 -16.94 7.51 -12.20
N ASP A 6 -15.72 7.70 -11.68
CA ASP A 6 -14.48 7.62 -12.43
C ASP A 6 -13.27 7.25 -11.54
N LEU A 7 -12.10 7.10 -12.17
CA LEU A 7 -10.86 6.72 -11.50
C LEU A 7 -10.35 7.81 -10.53
N LYS A 8 -10.65 9.09 -10.81
CA LYS A 8 -10.26 10.19 -9.92
C LYS A 8 -11.06 10.11 -8.61
N ALA A 9 -12.35 9.81 -8.69
CA ALA A 9 -13.20 9.56 -7.51
C ALA A 9 -12.72 8.34 -6.71
N LEU A 10 -12.28 7.26 -7.38
CA LEU A 10 -11.68 6.09 -6.72
C LEU A 10 -10.37 6.43 -6.02
N LEU A 11 -9.46 7.18 -6.66
CA LEU A 11 -8.23 7.64 -6.02
C LEU A 11 -8.53 8.54 -4.80
N ALA A 12 -9.47 9.47 -4.91
CA ALA A 12 -9.87 10.33 -3.80
C ALA A 12 -10.53 9.57 -2.64
N HIS A 13 -11.20 8.44 -2.93
CA HIS A 13 -11.67 7.53 -1.89
C HIS A 13 -10.50 6.80 -1.23
N GLU A 14 -9.62 6.21 -2.03
CA GLU A 14 -8.47 5.44 -1.54
C GLU A 14 -7.54 6.27 -0.64
N VAL A 15 -7.25 7.51 -1.03
CA VAL A 15 -6.43 8.43 -0.21
C VAL A 15 -7.09 8.72 1.14
N ARG A 16 -8.42 8.95 1.16
CA ARG A 16 -9.15 9.16 2.42
C ARG A 16 -9.21 7.91 3.29
N ASP A 17 -9.34 6.73 2.69
CA ASP A 17 -9.31 5.47 3.42
C ASP A 17 -7.93 5.26 4.05
N LEU A 18 -6.84 5.46 3.29
CA LEU A 18 -5.46 5.43 3.80
C LEU A 18 -5.21 6.47 4.91
N MET A 19 -5.78 7.67 4.81
CA MET A 19 -5.69 8.65 5.92
C MET A 19 -6.31 8.08 7.20
N SER A 20 -7.47 7.40 7.09
CA SER A 20 -8.10 6.73 8.22
C SER A 20 -7.31 5.50 8.69
N VAL A 21 -6.58 4.81 7.82
CA VAL A 21 -5.69 3.70 8.17
C VAL A 21 -4.58 4.21 9.08
N GLU A 22 -3.85 5.21 8.62
CA GLU A 22 -2.74 5.85 9.31
C GLU A 22 -3.17 6.42 10.67
N ASP A 23 -4.31 7.14 10.72
CA ASP A 23 -4.85 7.69 11.97
C ASP A 23 -5.14 6.58 13.01
N GLN A 24 -5.68 5.44 12.57
CA GLN A 24 -5.95 4.31 13.46
C GLN A 24 -4.68 3.61 13.93
N ILE A 25 -3.67 3.51 13.06
CA ILE A 25 -2.37 2.93 13.42
C ILE A 25 -1.67 3.81 14.46
N ILE A 26 -1.65 5.14 14.26
CA ILE A 26 -1.09 6.10 15.23
C ILE A 26 -1.76 5.95 16.60
N GLU A 27 -3.08 5.76 16.63
CA GLU A 27 -3.83 5.56 17.88
C GLU A 27 -3.49 4.20 18.55
N ALA A 28 -3.37 3.12 17.78
CA ALA A 28 -3.23 1.76 18.31
C ALA A 28 -1.78 1.37 18.62
N MET A 29 -0.80 1.86 17.87
CA MET A 29 0.60 1.40 17.94
C MET A 29 1.26 1.60 19.31
N PRO A 30 1.01 2.69 20.08
CA PRO A 30 1.51 2.80 21.45
C PRO A 30 1.14 1.60 22.32
N GLY A 31 -0.09 1.10 22.18
CA GLY A 31 -0.56 -0.09 22.89
C GLY A 31 0.12 -1.39 22.43
N MET A 32 0.62 -1.46 21.19
CA MET A 32 1.44 -2.58 20.70
C MET A 32 2.87 -2.50 21.26
N ILE A 33 3.48 -1.31 21.26
CA ILE A 33 4.83 -1.05 21.79
C ILE A 33 4.91 -1.46 23.27
N GLU A 34 3.90 -1.13 24.07
CA GLU A 34 3.84 -1.51 25.48
C GLU A 34 3.80 -3.03 25.69
N LYS A 35 3.15 -3.76 24.79
CA LYS A 35 2.98 -5.23 24.90
C LYS A 35 4.24 -5.99 24.49
N ALA A 36 5.05 -5.45 23.59
CA ALA A 36 6.34 -6.04 23.23
C ALA A 36 7.25 -6.13 24.46
N GLN A 37 8.17 -7.11 24.51
CA GLN A 37 9.18 -7.27 25.55
C GLN A 37 10.60 -7.25 24.95
N ASN A 38 10.75 -7.74 23.73
CA ASN A 38 11.97 -7.65 22.96
C ASN A 38 12.32 -6.18 22.65
N SER A 39 13.54 -5.76 23.00
CA SER A 39 13.99 -4.38 22.85
C SER A 39 14.13 -3.93 21.41
N ASP A 40 14.53 -4.84 20.51
CA ASP A 40 14.70 -4.53 19.10
C ASP A 40 13.33 -4.40 18.41
N LEU A 41 12.36 -5.23 18.80
CA LEU A 41 10.97 -5.10 18.37
C LEU A 41 10.34 -3.79 18.82
N LYS A 42 10.48 -3.42 20.11
CA LYS A 42 10.00 -2.12 20.61
C LYS A 42 10.55 -0.97 19.80
N LYS A 43 11.87 -0.96 19.59
CA LYS A 43 12.54 0.09 18.83
C LYS A 43 12.05 0.16 17.38
N ALA A 44 11.84 -0.99 16.74
CA ALA A 44 11.29 -1.04 15.37
C ALA A 44 9.90 -0.42 15.32
N LEU A 45 9.02 -0.74 16.27
CA LEU A 45 7.67 -0.16 16.35
C LEU A 45 7.69 1.35 16.68
N GLU A 46 8.52 1.80 17.62
CA GLU A 46 8.67 3.24 17.94
C GLU A 46 9.17 4.05 16.73
N GLN A 47 10.11 3.47 15.97
CA GLN A 47 10.61 4.07 14.74
C GLN A 47 9.51 4.12 13.68
N HIS A 48 8.76 3.04 13.52
CA HIS A 48 7.67 2.97 12.57
C HIS A 48 6.55 3.96 12.92
N LEU A 49 6.16 4.13 14.19
CA LEU A 49 5.21 5.17 14.63
C LEU A 49 5.63 6.57 14.16
N SER A 50 6.91 6.90 14.30
CA SER A 50 7.46 8.19 13.83
C SER A 50 7.47 8.34 12.31
N VAL A 51 7.42 7.22 11.58
CA VAL A 51 7.32 7.16 10.12
C VAL A 51 5.84 7.31 9.72
N THR A 52 4.92 6.59 10.36
CA THR A 52 3.45 6.68 10.24
C THR A 52 2.95 8.12 10.40
N GLU A 53 3.40 8.85 11.41
CA GLU A 53 3.03 10.27 11.59
C GLU A 53 3.43 11.16 10.39
N LYS A 54 4.54 10.84 9.73
CA LYS A 54 5.01 11.55 8.52
C LYS A 54 4.24 11.10 7.29
N GLN A 55 3.94 9.81 7.18
CA GLN A 55 3.11 9.24 6.11
C GLN A 55 1.71 9.86 6.14
N ARG A 56 1.11 9.99 7.33
CA ARG A 56 -0.16 10.68 7.52
C ARG A 56 -0.13 12.14 7.04
N THR A 57 0.93 12.88 7.38
CA THR A 57 1.15 14.25 6.90
C THR A 57 1.32 14.29 5.38
N ARG A 58 2.04 13.31 4.81
CA ARG A 58 2.24 13.17 3.36
C ARG A 58 0.91 12.92 2.64
N LEU A 59 -0.01 12.16 3.23
CA LEU A 59 -1.35 11.98 2.68
C LEU A 59 -2.16 13.27 2.64
N ASP A 60 -1.97 14.22 3.57
CA ASP A 60 -2.60 15.55 3.47
C ASP A 60 -2.14 16.30 2.21
N GLU A 61 -0.86 16.16 1.82
CA GLU A 61 -0.34 16.73 0.57
C GLU A 61 -0.92 16.03 -0.66
N VAL A 62 -0.96 14.70 -0.64
CA VAL A 62 -1.57 13.90 -1.71
C VAL A 62 -3.04 14.25 -1.89
N GLN A 63 -3.78 14.41 -0.79
CA GLN A 63 -5.20 14.76 -0.82
C GLN A 63 -5.44 16.10 -1.51
N LYS A 64 -4.61 17.12 -1.25
CA LYS A 64 -4.66 18.43 -1.95
C LYS A 64 -4.41 18.30 -3.45
N ILE A 65 -3.44 17.47 -3.84
CA ILE A 65 -3.14 17.22 -5.27
C ILE A 65 -4.32 16.52 -5.95
N VAL A 66 -4.92 15.53 -5.30
CA VAL A 66 -6.03 14.73 -5.84
C VAL A 66 -7.32 15.53 -5.91
N SER A 67 -7.62 16.36 -4.91
CA SER A 67 -8.79 17.25 -4.93
C SER A 67 -8.64 18.34 -6.01
N GLY A 68 -7.41 18.75 -6.31
CA GLY A 68 -7.12 19.85 -7.23
C GLY A 68 -7.40 21.22 -6.62
N GLU A 69 -7.41 21.29 -5.29
CA GLU A 69 -7.68 22.50 -4.53
C GLU A 69 -6.50 23.47 -4.62
N SER A 70 -6.73 24.64 -5.24
CA SER A 70 -5.93 25.84 -5.01
C SER A 70 -6.60 26.69 -3.92
N ASP A 71 -5.81 27.41 -3.14
CA ASP A 71 -6.25 28.15 -1.93
C ASP A 71 -7.40 29.17 -2.15
N GLU A 72 -7.76 29.51 -3.40
CA GLU A 72 -8.79 30.52 -3.72
C GLU A 72 -10.21 29.96 -3.92
N GLU A 73 -10.40 28.68 -4.23
CA GLU A 73 -11.72 28.12 -4.62
C GLU A 73 -12.52 27.50 -3.45
N ASN A 74 -12.05 27.68 -2.22
CA ASN A 74 -12.52 26.93 -1.06
C ASN A 74 -13.83 27.44 -0.40
N LYS A 75 -14.77 28.02 -1.15
CA LYS A 75 -16.03 28.53 -0.55
C LYS A 75 -17.33 28.21 -1.28
N GLY A 76 -17.31 27.71 -2.52
CA GLY A 76 -18.52 27.67 -3.33
C GLY A 76 -19.16 26.30 -3.53
N PHE A 77 -18.37 25.32 -3.97
CA PHE A 77 -18.93 24.13 -4.62
C PHE A 77 -18.30 22.81 -4.15
N LEU A 78 -16.97 22.74 -3.98
CA LEU A 78 -16.30 21.56 -3.44
C LEU A 78 -16.37 21.47 -1.90
N SER A 79 -16.45 22.60 -1.19
CA SER A 79 -16.63 22.63 0.27
C SER A 79 -17.95 21.99 0.72
N GLY A 80 -18.99 21.97 -0.11
CA GLY A 80 -20.24 21.27 0.19
C GLY A 80 -20.15 19.74 0.04
N LEU A 81 -19.27 19.25 -0.84
CA LEU A 81 -19.06 17.82 -1.08
C LEU A 81 -17.96 17.25 -0.17
N PHE A 82 -16.91 18.03 0.13
CA PHE A 82 -15.81 17.63 1.03
C PHE A 82 -16.04 18.02 2.49
N GLY A 83 -16.72 19.15 2.77
CA GLY A 83 -17.03 19.61 4.12
C GLY A 83 -18.18 18.85 4.82
N ALA A 84 -19.06 18.19 4.05
CA ALA A 84 -20.00 17.21 4.58
C ALA A 84 -19.33 15.86 4.91
N ILE A 85 -18.08 15.66 4.48
CA ILE A 85 -17.19 14.52 4.77
C ILE A 85 -16.13 14.98 5.79
N THR A 86 -16.52 15.80 6.76
CA THR A 86 -15.65 16.21 7.88
C THR A 86 -15.51 15.13 8.96
N GLY A 87 -16.10 13.95 8.74
CA GLY A 87 -15.66 12.70 9.33
C GLY A 87 -15.43 11.71 8.20
N GLY A 88 -14.17 11.47 7.82
CA GLY A 88 -13.85 10.38 6.91
C GLY A 88 -14.51 9.10 7.40
N GLU A 89 -15.09 8.30 6.50
CA GLU A 89 -15.58 6.97 6.88
C GLU A 89 -14.38 6.21 7.45
N LYS A 90 -14.48 5.77 8.71
CA LYS A 90 -13.45 4.96 9.37
C LYS A 90 -13.13 3.74 8.51
N CYS A 91 -11.87 3.49 8.23
CA CYS A 91 -11.43 2.31 7.49
C CYS A 91 -11.71 1.05 8.33
N LYS A 92 -12.80 0.34 8.00
CA LYS A 92 -13.23 -0.88 8.70
C LYS A 92 -12.25 -2.05 8.49
N GLY A 93 -11.49 -2.03 7.41
CA GLY A 93 -10.46 -3.04 7.14
C GLY A 93 -9.37 -2.98 8.19
N MET A 94 -8.78 -1.79 8.36
CA MET A 94 -7.75 -1.58 9.38
C MET A 94 -8.30 -1.74 10.80
N GLU A 95 -9.51 -1.24 11.09
CA GLU A 95 -10.18 -1.46 12.38
C GLU A 95 -10.24 -2.95 12.74
N GLY A 96 -10.60 -3.79 11.77
CA GLY A 96 -10.68 -5.23 11.95
C GLY A 96 -9.32 -5.88 12.23
N ILE A 97 -8.28 -5.47 11.51
CA ILE A 97 -6.91 -5.97 11.71
C ILE A 97 -6.39 -5.60 13.10
N ILE A 98 -6.55 -4.35 13.51
CA ILE A 98 -6.14 -3.87 14.84
C ILE A 98 -6.91 -4.63 15.92
N SER A 99 -8.23 -4.75 15.79
CA SER A 99 -9.06 -5.47 16.76
C SER A 99 -8.68 -6.95 16.88
N GLU A 100 -8.36 -7.61 15.77
CA GLU A 100 -7.86 -8.99 15.78
C GLU A 100 -6.52 -9.08 16.53
N GLY A 101 -5.60 -8.15 16.26
CA GLY A 101 -4.32 -8.05 16.95
C GLY A 101 -4.45 -7.86 18.45
N GLU A 102 -5.26 -6.89 18.87
CA GLU A 102 -5.54 -6.61 20.28
C GLU A 102 -6.12 -7.82 20.99
N LYS A 103 -7.06 -8.53 20.36
CA LYS A 103 -7.64 -9.75 20.90
C LYS A 103 -6.59 -10.84 21.10
N ILE A 104 -5.71 -11.06 20.12
CA ILE A 104 -4.65 -12.06 20.23
C ILE A 104 -3.68 -11.67 21.35
N MET A 105 -3.17 -10.44 21.36
CA MET A 105 -2.20 -9.99 22.37
C MET A 105 -2.79 -9.88 23.79
N GLY A 106 -4.12 -9.81 23.90
CA GLY A 106 -4.86 -9.85 25.17
C GLY A 106 -5.07 -11.25 25.75
N ALA A 107 -4.73 -12.31 25.01
CA ALA A 107 -4.76 -13.66 25.53
C ALA A 107 -3.63 -13.92 26.55
N ASP A 108 -3.85 -14.90 27.43
CA ASP A 108 -2.83 -15.38 28.35
C ASP A 108 -1.79 -16.22 27.59
N MET A 109 -0.56 -15.71 27.52
CA MET A 109 0.54 -16.33 26.78
C MET A 109 1.88 -15.93 27.38
N ASP A 110 2.87 -16.79 27.18
CA ASP A 110 4.25 -16.52 27.56
C ASP A 110 4.79 -15.28 26.84
N VAL A 111 5.77 -14.64 27.48
CA VAL A 111 6.37 -13.38 27.01
C VAL A 111 6.91 -13.52 25.57
N ASP A 112 7.61 -14.61 25.28
CA ASP A 112 8.24 -14.80 23.97
C ASP A 112 7.18 -15.06 22.88
N VAL A 113 6.10 -15.77 23.23
CA VAL A 113 4.94 -15.97 22.35
C VAL A 113 4.22 -14.63 22.08
N LYS A 114 4.18 -13.73 23.07
CA LYS A 114 3.59 -12.40 22.91
C LYS A 114 4.34 -11.53 21.90
N ASP A 115 5.67 -11.56 21.89
CA ASP A 115 6.46 -10.83 20.89
C ASP A 115 6.23 -11.37 19.48
N ALA A 116 6.12 -12.69 19.31
CA ALA A 116 5.74 -13.28 18.03
C ALA A 116 4.33 -12.86 17.58
N ALA A 117 3.38 -12.77 18.51
CA ALA A 117 2.03 -12.26 18.23
C ALA A 117 2.02 -10.77 17.83
N VAL A 118 2.84 -9.94 18.49
CA VAL A 118 3.01 -8.53 18.14
C VAL A 118 3.55 -8.39 16.71
N ILE A 119 4.58 -9.16 16.34
CA ILE A 119 5.10 -9.19 14.96
C ILE A 119 4.00 -9.59 13.98
N ALA A 120 3.27 -10.67 14.26
CA ALA A 120 2.22 -11.14 13.36
C ALA A 120 1.12 -10.10 13.14
N CYS A 121 0.77 -9.32 14.18
CA CYS A 121 -0.15 -8.19 14.06
C CYS A 121 0.43 -7.07 13.21
N ALA A 122 1.66 -6.62 13.52
CA ALA A 122 2.33 -5.55 12.79
C ALA A 122 2.44 -5.89 11.29
N GLN A 123 2.88 -7.09 10.92
CA GLN A 123 2.97 -7.49 9.51
C GLN A 123 1.62 -7.51 8.78
N LYS A 124 0.51 -7.82 9.47
CA LYS A 124 -0.83 -7.73 8.85
C LYS A 124 -1.19 -6.28 8.53
N ILE A 125 -0.79 -5.33 9.40
CA ILE A 125 -0.95 -3.89 9.18
C ILE A 125 -0.13 -3.49 7.95
N GLU A 126 1.18 -3.78 7.93
CA GLU A 126 2.06 -3.45 6.80
C GLU A 126 1.54 -3.98 5.47
N HIS A 127 1.06 -5.23 5.44
CA HIS A 127 0.54 -5.83 4.21
C HIS A 127 -0.75 -5.18 3.72
N TYR A 128 -1.58 -4.66 4.63
CA TYR A 128 -2.76 -3.88 4.26
C TYR A 128 -2.33 -2.55 3.61
N GLU A 129 -1.36 -1.86 4.21
CA GLU A 129 -0.82 -0.59 3.71
C GLU A 129 -0.11 -0.74 2.37
N ILE A 130 0.75 -1.75 2.23
CA ILE A 130 1.41 -2.10 0.96
C ILE A 130 0.38 -2.29 -0.16
N CYS A 131 -0.75 -2.94 0.13
CA CYS A 131 -1.85 -3.13 -0.82
C CYS A 131 -2.53 -1.80 -1.19
N GLY A 132 -2.90 -1.00 -0.19
CA GLY A 132 -3.59 0.29 -0.38
C GLY A 132 -2.71 1.31 -1.10
N TYR A 133 -1.48 1.54 -0.63
CA TYR A 133 -0.52 2.44 -1.26
C TYR A 133 -0.13 1.99 -2.66
N GLY A 134 0.05 0.68 -2.89
CA GLY A 134 0.29 0.14 -4.22
C GLY A 134 -0.85 0.47 -5.20
N THR A 135 -2.09 0.36 -4.73
CA THR A 135 -3.31 0.67 -5.50
C THR A 135 -3.44 2.17 -5.78
N ALA A 136 -3.36 3.00 -4.74
CA ALA A 136 -3.43 4.46 -4.85
C ALA A 136 -2.36 5.00 -5.81
N ARG A 137 -1.12 4.51 -5.68
CA ARG A 137 0.00 4.90 -6.56
C ARG A 137 -0.30 4.55 -8.02
N ALA A 138 -0.83 3.36 -8.29
CA ALA A 138 -1.18 2.94 -9.65
C ALA A 138 -2.25 3.86 -10.26
N TYR A 139 -3.26 4.26 -9.49
CA TYR A 139 -4.28 5.21 -9.94
C TYR A 139 -3.69 6.60 -10.20
N ALA A 140 -2.84 7.12 -9.30
CA ALA A 140 -2.17 8.41 -9.49
C ALA A 140 -1.32 8.42 -10.77
N MET A 141 -0.58 7.34 -11.02
CA MET A 141 0.19 7.16 -12.25
C MET A 141 -0.70 7.15 -13.51
N GLN A 142 -1.82 6.42 -13.48
CA GLN A 142 -2.77 6.34 -14.60
C GLN A 142 -3.44 7.69 -14.91
N LEU A 143 -3.65 8.52 -13.89
CA LEU A 143 -4.22 9.87 -14.01
C LEU A 143 -3.18 10.95 -14.36
N GLY A 144 -1.89 10.60 -14.44
CA GLY A 144 -0.81 11.54 -14.72
C GLY A 144 -0.46 12.47 -13.54
N LEU A 145 -0.91 12.16 -12.33
CA LEU A 145 -0.65 12.93 -11.11
C LEU A 145 0.74 12.60 -10.56
N THR A 146 1.77 13.08 -11.26
CA THR A 146 3.18 12.67 -11.03
C THR A 146 3.68 12.96 -9.62
N GLU A 147 3.32 14.11 -9.04
CA GLU A 147 3.73 14.43 -7.66
C GLU A 147 3.04 13.53 -6.63
N ALA A 148 1.74 13.24 -6.80
CA ALA A 148 1.03 12.30 -5.93
C ALA A 148 1.62 10.88 -6.05
N GLU A 149 1.94 10.42 -7.26
CA GLU A 149 2.59 9.11 -7.48
C GLU A 149 3.92 9.02 -6.72
N LYS A 150 4.74 10.07 -6.77
CA LYS A 150 6.04 10.12 -6.10
C LYS A 150 5.90 10.05 -4.58
N LEU A 151 4.96 10.80 -4.01
CA LEU A 151 4.68 10.81 -2.57
C LEU A 151 4.14 9.45 -2.11
N LEU A 152 3.17 8.87 -2.83
CA LEU A 152 2.62 7.55 -2.53
C LEU A 152 3.68 6.44 -2.67
N ARG A 153 4.58 6.54 -3.66
CA ARG A 153 5.72 5.62 -3.78
C ARG A 153 6.67 5.73 -2.60
N GLN A 154 6.95 6.94 -2.12
CA GLN A 154 7.81 7.11 -0.96
C GLN A 154 7.21 6.40 0.27
N THR A 155 5.92 6.54 0.52
CA THR A 155 5.28 5.79 1.61
C THR A 155 5.37 4.29 1.38
N LEU A 156 5.01 3.82 0.18
CA LEU A 156 5.05 2.39 -0.16
C LEU A 156 6.44 1.76 0.08
N ASP A 157 7.52 2.47 -0.27
CA ASP A 157 8.88 2.01 -0.05
C ASP A 157 9.24 1.96 1.45
N GLU A 158 8.70 2.88 2.25
CA GLU A 158 8.85 2.89 3.72
C GLU A 158 8.15 1.67 4.35
N GLU A 159 6.95 1.28 3.90
CA GLU A 159 6.23 0.10 4.43
C GLU A 159 6.93 -1.21 4.07
N TYR A 160 7.47 -1.33 2.86
CA TYR A 160 8.28 -2.49 2.51
C TYR A 160 9.51 -2.63 3.41
N VAL A 161 10.13 -1.52 3.82
CA VAL A 161 11.26 -1.53 4.75
C VAL A 161 10.82 -1.96 6.15
N ALA A 162 9.65 -1.51 6.61
CA ALA A 162 9.08 -1.89 7.89
C ALA A 162 8.76 -3.40 7.95
N ASP A 163 8.05 -3.95 6.95
CA ASP A 163 7.76 -5.38 6.86
C ASP A 163 9.03 -6.24 6.75
N ASP A 164 10.02 -5.80 5.96
CA ASP A 164 11.32 -6.47 5.87
C ASP A 164 12.04 -6.52 7.24
N LEU A 165 11.92 -5.47 8.04
CA LEU A 165 12.50 -5.40 9.38
C LEU A 165 11.77 -6.35 10.34
N LEU A 166 10.43 -6.35 10.34
CA LEU A 166 9.61 -7.26 11.14
C LEU A 166 9.91 -8.72 10.78
N THR A 167 10.01 -9.03 9.49
CA THR A 167 10.39 -10.36 8.98
C THR A 167 11.77 -10.77 9.52
N LYS A 168 12.76 -9.87 9.47
CA LYS A 168 14.10 -10.15 10.01
C LYS A 168 14.04 -10.46 11.50
N LEU A 169 13.32 -9.65 12.28
CA LEU A 169 13.16 -9.83 13.72
C LEU A 169 12.51 -11.18 14.05
N ALA A 170 11.49 -11.58 13.28
CA ALA A 170 10.82 -12.86 13.42
C ALA A 170 11.82 -14.03 13.27
N TYR A 171 12.69 -13.97 12.26
CA TYR A 171 13.69 -15.01 12.00
C TYR A 171 14.97 -14.90 12.84
N SER A 172 15.26 -13.76 13.46
CA SER A 172 16.51 -13.50 14.18
C SER A 172 16.47 -13.82 15.67
N GLY A 173 15.38 -14.42 16.16
CA GLY A 173 15.29 -14.89 17.54
C GLY A 173 13.87 -14.99 18.04
N ILE A 174 12.97 -14.07 17.69
CA ILE A 174 11.65 -13.99 18.34
C ILE A 174 10.81 -15.25 18.11
N ASN A 175 10.77 -15.79 16.89
CA ASN A 175 10.05 -17.04 16.66
C ASN A 175 10.75 -18.26 17.27
N GLU A 176 12.08 -18.23 17.41
CA GLU A 176 12.84 -19.30 18.07
C GLU A 176 12.57 -19.29 19.57
N ASP A 177 12.59 -18.11 20.20
CA ASP A 177 12.27 -17.91 21.61
C ASP A 177 10.83 -18.39 21.91
N ALA A 178 9.88 -18.06 21.02
CA ALA A 178 8.49 -18.51 21.12
C ALA A 178 8.28 -20.03 20.89
N GLU A 179 9.19 -20.70 20.17
CA GLU A 179 9.17 -22.16 19.98
C GLU A 179 9.72 -22.88 21.22
N SER A 180 10.71 -22.30 21.89
CA SER A 180 11.38 -22.88 23.05
C SER A 180 10.67 -22.55 24.38
N THR A 181 9.42 -22.98 24.54
CA THR A 181 8.79 -22.94 25.87
C THR A 181 9.23 -24.16 26.69
N ASP A 182 9.84 -23.89 27.85
CA ASP A 182 10.43 -24.88 28.75
C ASP A 182 9.36 -25.83 29.33
N GLU A 183 9.20 -27.02 28.73
CA GLU A 183 8.61 -28.20 29.38
C GLU A 183 9.53 -28.80 30.48
N ALA A 184 10.63 -28.14 30.85
CA ALA A 184 11.53 -28.62 31.89
C ALA A 184 12.04 -27.47 32.75
N GLY A 185 11.50 -27.32 33.96
CA GLY A 185 11.98 -26.36 34.94
C GLY A 185 13.48 -26.48 35.18
N GLY A 186 14.22 -25.38 35.01
CA GLY A 186 15.62 -25.32 35.41
C GLY A 186 16.49 -24.23 34.80
N SER A 187 16.60 -23.11 35.54
CA SER A 187 17.65 -22.07 35.50
C SER A 187 17.53 -20.89 34.52
N PRO A 188 17.85 -19.66 34.98
CA PRO A 188 17.80 -18.45 34.16
C PRO A 188 18.96 -18.42 33.14
N ARG A 189 18.63 -18.33 31.86
CA ARG A 189 19.63 -18.20 30.79
C ARG A 189 20.09 -16.74 30.69
N LYS A 190 21.38 -16.50 30.93
CA LYS A 190 22.04 -15.20 30.70
C LYS A 190 21.97 -14.83 29.21
N LYS A 191 21.49 -13.62 28.92
CA LYS A 191 21.65 -12.96 27.61
C LYS A 191 23.14 -12.90 27.26
N ALA A 192 23.54 -13.61 26.21
CA ALA A 192 24.82 -13.43 25.55
C ALA A 192 24.52 -12.95 24.13
N GLY A 193 24.85 -11.69 23.86
CA GLY A 193 24.78 -11.13 22.52
C GLY A 193 25.82 -11.77 21.58
N GLY A 194 25.54 -11.68 20.28
CA GLY A 194 26.55 -11.82 19.24
C GLY A 194 26.33 -12.98 18.28
N GLY A 195 25.70 -12.65 17.15
CA GLY A 195 26.14 -13.09 15.82
C GLY A 195 25.94 -14.57 15.47
N ARG A 196 24.81 -14.89 14.84
CA ARG A 196 24.77 -16.01 13.88
C ARG A 196 23.67 -15.87 12.82
N ALA A 197 23.66 -14.76 12.09
CA ALA A 197 22.91 -14.66 10.84
C ALA A 197 23.73 -15.26 9.70
N ASP A 198 23.37 -16.46 9.21
CA ASP A 198 23.49 -16.81 7.77
C ASP A 198 22.86 -18.16 7.38
N ASN A 199 22.58 -19.07 8.31
CA ASN A 199 22.32 -20.47 7.91
C ASN A 199 20.84 -20.88 7.79
N THR A 200 19.90 -20.02 8.19
CA THR A 200 18.47 -20.40 8.28
C THR A 200 17.73 -20.26 6.94
N LEU A 201 18.15 -19.32 6.07
CA LEU A 201 17.52 -19.12 4.75
C LEU A 201 17.72 -20.32 3.78
N LYS A 202 18.78 -21.11 3.94
CA LYS A 202 19.02 -22.30 3.08
C LYS A 202 18.13 -23.50 3.42
N LYS A 203 17.65 -23.61 4.66
CA LYS A 203 16.92 -24.80 5.11
C LYS A 203 15.45 -24.80 4.65
N ALA A 204 14.86 -23.62 4.44
CA ALA A 204 13.50 -23.46 3.92
C ALA A 204 13.40 -23.73 2.41
N ALA A 205 14.46 -23.47 1.63
CA ALA A 205 14.47 -23.69 0.17
C ALA A 205 14.65 -25.17 -0.24
N ALA A 206 15.01 -26.07 0.70
CA ALA A 206 15.35 -27.46 0.39
C ALA A 206 14.13 -28.43 0.28
N LYS A 207 12.90 -27.95 0.53
CA LYS A 207 11.68 -28.80 0.49
C LYS A 207 10.65 -28.32 -0.54
N LYS A 208 11.03 -28.27 -1.83
CA LYS A 208 10.09 -28.42 -2.96
C LYS A 208 10.88 -28.66 -4.25
N LYS A 209 11.20 -29.93 -4.52
CA LYS A 209 11.69 -30.37 -5.84
C LYS A 209 10.53 -31.06 -6.56
N VAL A 210 9.80 -30.29 -7.37
CA VAL A 210 8.86 -30.85 -8.36
C VAL A 210 9.65 -30.97 -9.66
N GLU A 211 9.79 -32.19 -10.17
CA GLU A 211 10.48 -32.48 -11.44
C GLU A 211 9.66 -32.02 -12.65
N PRO A 212 10.29 -31.53 -13.74
CA PRO A 212 9.58 -31.10 -14.92
C PRO A 212 9.28 -32.30 -15.85
N LYS A 213 8.01 -32.50 -16.21
CA LYS A 213 7.64 -33.34 -17.35
C LYS A 213 7.81 -32.56 -18.67
N LYS A 214 8.57 -33.14 -19.61
CA LYS A 214 8.75 -32.66 -20.99
C LYS A 214 7.52 -32.96 -21.87
N ALA A 215 7.06 -31.96 -22.63
CA ALA A 215 6.45 -32.00 -23.98
C ALA A 215 5.88 -30.59 -24.29
N ALA A 216 5.84 -29.99 -25.47
CA ALA A 216 6.38 -30.20 -26.81
C ALA A 216 6.45 -28.81 -27.45
N THR A 217 7.53 -28.50 -28.17
CA THR A 217 7.73 -27.22 -28.88
C THR A 217 6.85 -27.15 -30.12
N GLY A 218 5.85 -26.27 -30.10
CA GLY A 218 5.06 -25.84 -31.26
C GLY A 218 5.25 -24.35 -31.53
N ASN A 219 5.75 -24.02 -32.72
CA ASN A 219 6.02 -22.69 -33.24
C ASN A 219 4.87 -21.68 -33.05
N ILE A 220 5.13 -20.56 -32.36
CA ILE A 220 4.43 -19.29 -32.63
C ILE A 220 5.45 -18.14 -32.64
N LYS A 221 6.07 -17.94 -33.81
CA LYS A 221 6.64 -16.65 -34.23
C LYS A 221 6.19 -16.37 -35.66
N LYS A 222 5.08 -15.63 -35.80
CA LYS A 222 4.79 -14.61 -36.83
C LYS A 222 3.28 -14.38 -36.93
N ALA A 223 2.80 -13.42 -36.16
CA ALA A 223 1.67 -12.58 -36.55
C ALA A 223 2.01 -11.15 -36.12
N ALA A 224 2.94 -10.57 -36.86
CA ALA A 224 3.14 -9.12 -36.84
C ALA A 224 1.92 -8.45 -37.48
N LEU A 225 1.62 -7.24 -36.99
CA LEU A 225 1.16 -6.10 -37.77
C LEU A 225 0.52 -6.45 -39.12
N LYS A 226 -0.81 -6.45 -39.18
CA LYS A 226 -1.56 -6.24 -40.43
C LYS A 226 -3.01 -5.85 -40.12
N ALA A 227 -3.17 -4.63 -39.64
CA ALA A 227 -4.43 -3.88 -39.72
C ALA A 227 -4.11 -2.42 -40.11
N SER A 228 -3.35 -2.25 -41.18
CA SER A 228 -3.34 -1.04 -41.99
C SER A 228 -2.84 -1.39 -43.40
N ASN A 229 -3.52 -0.82 -44.39
CA ASN A 229 -3.22 -0.77 -45.82
C ASN A 229 -3.63 -1.93 -46.75
N GLY A 230 -4.67 -1.61 -47.53
CA GLY A 230 -4.99 -2.11 -48.87
C GLY A 230 -6.44 -1.71 -49.19
N LYS A 231 -6.75 -0.69 -49.99
CA LYS A 231 -6.29 -0.38 -51.34
C LYS A 231 -6.32 1.12 -51.63
N ALA A 232 -5.29 1.60 -52.33
CA ALA A 232 -5.34 2.81 -53.14
C ALA A 232 -5.90 2.47 -54.54
N ALA A 233 -6.77 3.33 -55.07
CA ALA A 233 -6.90 3.56 -56.50
C ALA A 233 -7.28 5.04 -56.70
N SER A 234 -6.36 5.76 -57.33
CA SER A 234 -6.36 7.18 -57.64
C SER A 234 -7.32 7.56 -58.78
N LYS A 235 -7.93 8.74 -58.68
CA LYS A 235 -8.08 9.66 -59.83
C LYS A 235 -8.12 11.12 -59.32
N GLN A 236 -7.14 11.90 -59.78
CA GLN A 236 -7.08 13.36 -59.69
C GLN A 236 -7.98 14.02 -60.75
N ALA A 237 -8.51 15.19 -60.39
CA ALA A 237 -8.80 16.40 -61.19
C ALA A 237 -10.02 17.10 -60.54
N ALA A 238 -10.18 18.41 -60.40
CA ALA A 238 -9.38 19.61 -60.61
C ALA A 238 -10.14 20.76 -59.91
N ALA A 239 -9.46 21.89 -59.72
CA ALA A 239 -9.87 23.14 -59.08
C ALA A 239 -11.22 23.77 -59.48
N LYS A 240 -11.83 24.50 -58.54
CA LYS A 240 -12.32 25.91 -58.63
C LYS A 240 -13.06 26.27 -57.33
N ALA A 241 -12.50 27.13 -56.48
CA ALA A 241 -12.69 28.59 -56.46
C ALA A 241 -14.07 29.05 -55.92
N ALA A 242 -14.00 29.83 -54.83
CA ALA A 242 -15.03 30.60 -54.12
C ALA A 242 -15.74 31.63 -55.05
N PRO A 243 -16.72 32.49 -54.62
CA PRO A 243 -16.96 32.94 -53.25
C PRO A 243 -18.42 33.21 -52.81
N ALA A 244 -18.50 33.56 -51.52
CA ALA A 244 -19.62 34.16 -50.81
C ALA A 244 -20.25 35.39 -51.52
N LYS A 245 -21.55 35.57 -51.32
CA LYS A 245 -22.21 36.88 -51.37
C LYS A 245 -23.00 37.14 -50.09
N LYS A 246 -22.69 38.30 -49.48
CA LYS A 246 -23.42 39.00 -48.42
C LYS A 246 -24.68 39.70 -48.98
N ALA A 247 -25.51 40.10 -48.02
CA ALA A 247 -26.54 41.16 -48.04
C ALA A 247 -27.93 40.73 -48.57
N ALA A 248 -29.07 41.19 -48.07
CA ALA A 248 -29.35 42.37 -47.25
C ALA A 248 -30.70 42.24 -46.50
N SER A 249 -30.84 43.14 -45.53
CA SER A 249 -31.97 43.50 -44.66
C SER A 249 -33.29 43.88 -45.38
N LYS A 250 -34.36 43.96 -44.55
CA LYS A 250 -35.73 44.51 -44.70
C LYS A 250 -36.77 43.39 -44.91
N LYS A 251 -37.86 43.30 -44.13
CA LYS A 251 -38.61 44.30 -43.35
C LYS A 251 -39.44 43.56 -42.29
#